data_AF-J1HAI7-F1
#
_entry.id   AF-J1HAI7-F1
#
_cell.length_a   1.000
_cell.length_b   1.000
_cell.length_c   1.000
_cell.angle_alpha   90.00
_cell.angle_beta   90.00
_cell.angle_gamma   90.00
#
_symmetry.space_group_name_H-M   'P 1'
#
loop_
_entity.id
_entity.type
_entity.pdbx_description
1 polymer ?
#
loop_
_entity_poly.entity_id
_entity_poly.type
_entity_poly.pdbx_seq_one_letter_code
_entity_poly.pdbx_strand_id
1 'polypeptide(L)'
;MKISAVIQQLNDVLHPLLWGWPVLAAILLAGANFTFRSGFFQFTHCKLWFKNTFGKLFSQNSRGRDGISPFQAVSTALAGSIGTGNIVGVATALTLGGAGAIFWMWVSALLGMMTIFSENVLGMKYRIKNSDGTWLGGAMYYLERGVHSKVLAVLFSVGCVLASFGMGNMAQSNSIAGALQDTFGVALPVTGLVLAVLLAIMTFGGIRRIARVAERLVPFMAISYLLAAGIVLYCHRQALPEVFRQIMDEAFGLRQAAGGIGGAAMANALKTGVSRGVFTNEAGLGSSVMAHSGSTLKEPVEQGMWGIFQVFLDTIIMCTVTALVILCSGTLSSGKDGAALSAAAFSSVFGNYGGALISVCISLFAFATLLGWSYYGECGVRYLVGNRAVPAYRILFALSAIAGCTLDLHLVWGISDIFNSLMAFPNLIALFLLSGEVLDETTNYLAKCRQKEKAEGKRRLFARIRHSYSSHSQKYESNKF
;
A
#
# COMPACT_ATOMS: atom_id res chain seq x y z
N MET A 1 21.19 9.34 31.34
CA MET A 1 20.85 9.73 29.95
C MET A 1 19.40 9.28 29.69
N LYS A 2 18.49 10.18 29.30
CA LYS A 2 17.09 9.77 29.03
C LYS A 2 17.09 8.78 27.85
N ILE A 3 16.37 7.66 27.95
CA ILE A 3 16.26 6.63 26.90
C ILE A 3 15.89 7.26 25.55
N SER A 4 15.07 8.30 25.55
CA SER A 4 14.73 9.09 24.35
C SER A 4 15.94 9.70 23.64
N ALA A 5 16.94 10.20 24.38
CA ALA A 5 18.14 10.81 23.79
C ALA A 5 19.07 9.76 23.15
N VAL A 6 19.15 8.56 23.73
CA VAL A 6 19.91 7.43 23.14
C VAL A 6 19.24 6.97 21.84
N ILE A 7 17.92 6.83 21.86
CA ILE A 7 17.13 6.45 20.67
C ILE A 7 17.32 7.49 19.57
N GLN A 8 17.29 8.78 19.92
CA GLN A 8 17.44 9.87 18.95
C GLN A 8 18.85 9.87 18.33
N GLN A 9 19.91 9.73 19.13
CA GLN A 9 21.27 9.62 18.62
C GLN A 9 21.49 8.39 17.71
N LEU A 10 20.92 7.24 18.08
CA LEU A 10 20.97 6.04 17.23
C LEU A 10 20.21 6.26 15.92
N ASN A 11 19.05 6.91 15.98
CA ASN A 11 18.27 7.24 14.80
C ASN A 11 19.05 8.19 13.88
N ASP A 12 19.69 9.23 14.42
CA ASP A 12 20.43 10.21 13.62
C ASP A 12 21.62 9.59 12.87
N VAL A 13 22.24 8.54 13.44
CA VAL A 13 23.35 7.80 12.81
C VAL A 13 22.85 6.75 11.83
N LEU A 14 21.80 5.99 12.20
CA LEU A 14 21.32 4.85 11.42
C LEU A 14 20.36 5.26 10.29
N HIS A 15 19.56 6.31 10.47
CA HIS A 15 18.55 6.75 9.51
C HIS A 15 19.12 7.09 8.12
N PRO A 16 20.24 7.83 7.99
CA PRO A 16 20.85 8.11 6.68
C PRO A 16 21.36 6.85 5.96
N LEU A 17 21.73 5.81 6.70
CA LEU A 17 22.26 4.56 6.16
C LEU A 17 21.13 3.57 5.82
N LEU A 18 20.16 3.43 6.71
CA LEU A 18 19.12 2.43 6.64
C LEU A 18 17.90 2.92 5.83
N TRP A 19 17.52 4.18 5.94
CA TRP A 19 16.38 4.77 5.21
C TRP A 19 16.81 5.99 4.38
N GLY A 20 18.08 5.95 3.93
CA GLY A 20 18.63 6.91 2.99
C GLY A 20 18.75 6.36 1.57
N TRP A 21 19.57 7.04 0.78
CA TRP A 21 19.73 6.76 -0.65
C TRP A 21 20.03 5.30 -1.01
N PRO A 22 20.86 4.52 -0.28
CA PRO A 22 21.15 3.15 -0.66
C PRO A 22 19.90 2.26 -0.77
N VAL A 23 19.03 2.30 0.25
CA VAL A 23 17.80 1.49 0.26
C VAL A 23 16.77 2.03 -0.73
N LEU A 24 16.56 3.35 -0.77
CA LEU A 24 15.61 3.96 -1.71
C LEU A 24 16.02 3.69 -3.17
N ALA A 25 17.31 3.81 -3.49
CA ALA A 25 17.83 3.47 -4.82
C ALA A 25 17.65 1.98 -5.13
N ALA A 26 17.92 1.08 -4.18
CA ALA A 26 17.71 -0.35 -4.37
C ALA A 26 16.23 -0.69 -4.67
N ILE A 27 15.27 -0.03 -3.98
CA ILE A 27 13.83 -0.20 -4.25
C ILE A 27 13.48 0.28 -5.66
N LEU A 28 13.94 1.48 -6.05
CA LEU A 28 13.70 2.01 -7.39
C LEU A 28 14.34 1.12 -8.48
N LEU A 29 15.56 0.63 -8.25
CA LEU A 29 16.27 -0.27 -9.17
C LEU A 29 15.55 -1.61 -9.31
N ALA A 30 14.99 -2.16 -8.22
CA ALA A 30 14.18 -3.37 -8.29
C ALA A 30 12.94 -3.15 -9.17
N GLY A 31 12.20 -2.06 -8.94
CA GLY A 31 11.02 -1.71 -9.72
C GLY A 31 11.34 -1.42 -11.20
N ALA A 32 12.46 -0.73 -11.45
CA ALA A 32 12.98 -0.49 -12.79
C ALA A 32 13.35 -1.81 -13.49
N ASN A 33 14.14 -2.67 -12.85
CA ASN A 33 14.54 -3.98 -13.38
C ASN A 33 13.32 -4.80 -13.83
N PHE A 34 12.29 -4.91 -13.00
CA PHE A 34 11.06 -5.61 -13.37
C PHE A 34 10.25 -4.89 -14.45
N THR A 35 10.16 -3.56 -14.39
CA THR A 35 9.48 -2.75 -15.41
C THR A 35 10.09 -2.98 -16.79
N PHE A 36 11.41 -2.84 -16.94
CA PHE A 36 12.07 -3.02 -18.23
C PHE A 36 12.01 -4.46 -18.71
N ARG A 37 12.32 -5.45 -17.85
CA ARG A 37 12.36 -6.87 -18.26
C ARG A 37 10.99 -7.48 -18.54
N SER A 38 9.93 -6.95 -17.94
CA SER A 38 8.55 -7.36 -18.25
C SER A 38 7.95 -6.67 -19.47
N GLY A 39 8.70 -5.77 -20.14
CA GLY A 39 8.18 -4.99 -21.27
C GLY A 39 7.13 -3.97 -20.83
N PHE A 40 7.39 -3.27 -19.72
CA PHE A 40 6.52 -2.22 -19.17
C PHE A 40 5.10 -2.74 -18.86
N PHE A 41 5.00 -3.92 -18.24
CA PHE A 41 3.72 -4.65 -18.05
C PHE A 41 2.61 -3.77 -17.45
N GLN A 42 2.92 -2.93 -16.45
CA GLN A 42 1.95 -2.05 -15.81
C GLN A 42 1.28 -1.06 -16.79
N PHE A 43 1.99 -0.69 -17.87
CA PHE A 43 1.51 0.20 -18.92
C PHE A 43 0.96 -0.57 -20.12
N THR A 44 1.71 -1.55 -20.64
CA THR A 44 1.35 -2.29 -21.86
C THR A 44 0.15 -3.21 -21.66
N HIS A 45 -0.06 -3.70 -20.44
CA HIS A 45 -1.15 -4.61 -20.08
C HIS A 45 -2.16 -3.95 -19.12
N CYS A 46 -2.30 -2.62 -19.18
CA CYS A 46 -3.22 -1.87 -18.31
C CYS A 46 -4.67 -2.38 -18.37
N LYS A 47 -5.17 -2.66 -19.57
CA LYS A 47 -6.51 -3.22 -19.79
C LYS A 47 -6.67 -4.60 -19.14
N LEU A 48 -5.62 -5.43 -19.16
CA LEU A 48 -5.63 -6.79 -18.62
C LEU A 48 -5.72 -6.75 -17.09
N TRP A 49 -4.82 -6.02 -16.43
CA TRP A 49 -4.82 -5.97 -14.98
C TRP A 49 -6.05 -5.23 -14.44
N PHE A 50 -6.51 -4.16 -15.10
CA PHE A 50 -7.75 -3.47 -14.71
C PHE A 50 -8.99 -4.37 -14.83
N LYS A 51 -9.12 -5.14 -15.91
CA LYS A 51 -10.20 -6.11 -16.09
C LYS A 51 -10.15 -7.23 -15.04
N ASN A 52 -8.96 -7.70 -14.68
CA ASN A 52 -8.78 -8.78 -13.72
C ASN A 52 -8.86 -8.35 -12.25
N THR A 53 -8.81 -7.04 -11.98
CA THR A 53 -8.90 -6.48 -10.63
C THR A 53 -10.21 -5.69 -10.48
N PHE A 54 -10.23 -4.43 -10.90
CA PHE A 54 -11.38 -3.53 -10.82
C PHE A 54 -12.65 -4.16 -11.43
N GLY A 55 -12.53 -4.77 -12.62
CA GLY A 55 -13.65 -5.45 -13.29
C GLY A 55 -14.22 -6.66 -12.54
N LYS A 56 -13.50 -7.19 -11.54
CA LYS A 56 -13.93 -8.32 -10.70
C LYS A 56 -14.26 -7.93 -9.26
N LEU A 57 -14.18 -6.64 -8.88
CA LEU A 57 -14.41 -6.16 -7.51
C LEU A 57 -15.76 -6.60 -6.91
N PHE A 58 -16.80 -6.73 -7.74
CA PHE A 58 -18.15 -7.11 -7.32
C PHE A 58 -18.53 -8.56 -7.67
N SER A 59 -17.60 -9.35 -8.22
CA SER A 59 -17.84 -10.76 -8.56
C SER A 59 -17.76 -11.64 -7.31
N GLN A 60 -18.92 -12.06 -6.78
CA GLN A 60 -19.06 -12.90 -5.58
C GLN A 60 -18.68 -14.38 -5.79
N ASN A 61 -17.45 -14.70 -6.23
CA ASN A 61 -17.12 -16.08 -6.62
C ASN A 61 -15.96 -16.74 -5.88
N SER A 62 -15.77 -16.48 -4.59
CA SER A 62 -14.85 -17.28 -3.77
C SER A 62 -15.24 -17.33 -2.29
N ARG A 63 -16.22 -18.16 -1.93
CA ARG A 63 -16.41 -18.64 -0.54
C ARG A 63 -15.72 -20.00 -0.38
N GLY A 64 -14.39 -20.01 -0.41
CA GLY A 64 -13.60 -21.21 -0.10
C GLY A 64 -13.35 -21.33 1.41
N ARG A 65 -13.31 -22.56 1.94
CA ARG A 65 -12.96 -22.80 3.36
C ARG A 65 -11.46 -22.58 3.66
N ASP A 66 -10.61 -22.47 2.65
CA ASP A 66 -9.14 -22.54 2.75
C ASP A 66 -8.42 -21.17 2.76
N GLY A 67 -9.13 -20.04 2.67
CA GLY A 67 -8.49 -18.72 2.57
C GLY A 67 -9.48 -17.55 2.46
N ILE A 68 -8.98 -16.38 2.06
CA ILE A 68 -9.77 -15.17 1.80
C ILE A 68 -9.94 -14.93 0.29
N SER A 69 -10.95 -14.18 -0.12
CA SER A 69 -11.13 -13.85 -1.54
C SER A 69 -10.01 -12.90 -2.04
N PRO A 70 -9.77 -12.78 -3.36
CA PRO A 70 -8.79 -11.82 -3.89
C PRO A 70 -9.09 -10.37 -3.47
N PHE A 71 -10.38 -10.01 -3.47
CA PHE A 71 -10.83 -8.70 -3.01
C PHE A 71 -10.56 -8.49 -1.52
N GLN A 72 -10.89 -9.48 -0.68
CA GLN A 72 -10.57 -9.45 0.74
C GLN A 72 -9.06 -9.32 1.00
N ALA A 73 -8.24 -10.01 0.19
CA ALA A 73 -6.80 -9.95 0.28
C ALA A 73 -6.27 -8.56 -0.05
N VAL A 74 -6.68 -7.97 -1.18
CA VAL A 74 -6.26 -6.61 -1.54
C VAL A 74 -6.85 -5.57 -0.60
N SER A 75 -8.08 -5.72 -0.10
CA SER A 75 -8.64 -4.80 0.90
C SER A 75 -7.87 -4.86 2.21
N THR A 76 -7.39 -6.04 2.62
CA THR A 76 -6.52 -6.17 3.80
C THR A 76 -5.15 -5.55 3.53
N ALA A 77 -4.60 -5.73 2.32
CA ALA A 77 -3.36 -5.11 1.91
C ALA A 77 -3.45 -3.57 1.91
N LEU A 78 -4.51 -3.04 1.30
CA LEU A 78 -4.87 -1.63 1.29
C LEU A 78 -5.21 -1.10 2.68
N ALA A 79 -5.75 -1.91 3.59
CA ALA A 79 -5.92 -1.48 4.98
C ALA A 79 -4.55 -1.21 5.62
N GLY A 80 -3.56 -2.06 5.33
CA GLY A 80 -2.17 -1.87 5.78
C GLY A 80 -1.47 -0.66 5.15
N SER A 81 -1.69 -0.38 3.87
CA SER A 81 -0.97 0.68 3.15
C SER A 81 -1.72 2.02 3.13
N ILE A 82 -3.04 2.00 2.88
CA ILE A 82 -3.89 3.19 2.93
C ILE A 82 -4.16 3.54 4.40
N GLY A 83 -3.38 4.48 4.90
CA GLY A 83 -3.36 4.87 6.30
C GLY A 83 -3.12 6.36 6.49
N THR A 84 -2.59 6.71 7.66
CA THR A 84 -2.13 8.06 7.96
C THR A 84 -1.07 8.54 6.97
N GLY A 85 -0.30 7.65 6.36
CA GLY A 85 0.70 7.97 5.33
C GLY A 85 0.12 8.75 4.15
N ASN A 86 -1.09 8.43 3.69
CA ASN A 86 -1.69 9.11 2.53
C ASN A 86 -2.19 10.53 2.84
N ILE A 87 -2.39 10.83 4.12
CA ILE A 87 -2.87 12.14 4.60
C ILE A 87 -1.68 12.92 5.18
N VAL A 88 -1.19 12.45 6.32
CA VAL A 88 -0.07 13.03 7.08
C VAL A 88 1.24 12.90 6.32
N GLY A 89 1.54 11.73 5.76
CA GLY A 89 2.80 11.50 5.04
C GLY A 89 2.93 12.33 3.76
N VAL A 90 1.81 12.58 3.05
CA VAL A 90 1.76 13.50 1.90
C VAL A 90 1.92 14.95 2.34
N ALA A 91 1.25 15.36 3.42
CA ALA A 91 1.46 16.69 4.00
C ALA A 91 2.92 16.91 4.37
N THR A 92 3.55 15.94 5.06
CA THR A 92 4.97 15.96 5.40
C THR A 92 5.87 15.95 4.16
N ALA A 93 5.50 15.25 3.10
CA ALA A 93 6.25 15.27 1.84
C ALA A 93 6.26 16.66 1.20
N LEU A 94 5.12 17.36 1.24
CA LEU A 94 4.99 18.72 0.73
C LEU A 94 5.74 19.74 1.59
N THR A 95 5.65 19.64 2.92
CA THR A 95 6.31 20.58 3.83
C THR A 95 7.83 20.43 3.81
N LEU A 96 8.34 19.19 3.74
CA LEU A 96 9.78 18.93 3.76
C LEU A 96 10.41 18.97 2.36
N GLY A 97 9.69 18.51 1.33
CA GLY A 97 10.22 18.29 -0.02
C GLY A 97 9.69 19.25 -1.09
N GLY A 98 8.69 20.08 -0.76
CA GLY A 98 8.00 20.94 -1.73
C GLY A 98 7.02 20.17 -2.63
N ALA A 99 6.37 20.88 -3.54
CA ALA A 99 5.44 20.31 -4.51
C ALA A 99 6.14 19.31 -5.44
N GLY A 100 7.43 19.51 -5.74
CA GLY A 100 8.24 18.62 -6.56
C GLY A 100 8.36 17.19 -6.01
N ALA A 101 8.20 17.01 -4.69
CA ALA A 101 8.22 15.67 -4.08
C ALA A 101 7.07 14.77 -4.59
N ILE A 102 5.94 15.36 -4.98
CA ILE A 102 4.77 14.63 -5.47
C ILE A 102 5.05 13.95 -6.81
N PHE A 103 5.81 14.61 -7.68
CA PHE A 103 6.26 14.00 -8.94
C PHE A 103 7.09 12.74 -8.67
N TRP A 104 8.03 12.82 -7.72
CA TRP A 104 8.89 11.69 -7.36
C TRP A 104 8.14 10.59 -6.60
N MET A 105 7.07 10.92 -5.86
CA MET A 105 6.12 9.92 -5.35
C MET A 105 5.46 9.15 -6.50
N TRP A 106 5.04 9.82 -7.58
CA TRP A 106 4.45 9.15 -8.75
C TRP A 106 5.45 8.23 -9.44
N VAL A 107 6.68 8.70 -9.69
CA VAL A 107 7.72 7.88 -10.31
C VAL A 107 8.01 6.64 -9.46
N SER A 108 8.16 6.82 -8.14
CA SER A 108 8.35 5.72 -7.20
C SER A 108 7.20 4.72 -7.25
N ALA A 109 5.95 5.17 -7.25
CA ALA A 109 4.78 4.30 -7.33
C ALA A 109 4.67 3.55 -8.66
N LEU A 110 4.93 4.21 -9.79
CA LEU A 110 4.87 3.59 -11.12
C LEU A 110 5.90 2.45 -11.29
N LEU A 111 7.08 2.60 -10.69
CA LEU A 111 8.07 1.52 -10.60
C LEU A 111 7.67 0.49 -9.52
N GLY A 112 7.17 0.96 -8.40
CA GLY A 112 6.67 0.17 -7.27
C GLY A 112 5.54 -0.79 -7.65
N MET A 113 4.72 -0.45 -8.65
CA MET A 113 3.72 -1.36 -9.23
C MET A 113 4.32 -2.69 -9.69
N MET A 114 5.52 -2.66 -10.27
CA MET A 114 6.19 -3.89 -10.69
C MET A 114 6.94 -4.57 -9.55
N THR A 115 7.44 -3.80 -8.57
CA THR A 115 8.00 -4.37 -7.34
C THR A 115 6.95 -5.18 -6.57
N ILE A 116 5.79 -4.58 -6.27
CA ILE A 116 4.69 -5.22 -5.54
C ILE A 116 4.08 -6.38 -6.32
N PHE A 117 4.06 -6.29 -7.67
CA PHE A 117 3.63 -7.38 -8.53
C PHE A 117 4.53 -8.59 -8.31
N SER A 118 5.85 -8.40 -8.38
CA SER A 118 6.85 -9.44 -8.21
C SER A 118 6.81 -10.06 -6.81
N GLU A 119 6.72 -9.23 -5.78
CA GLU A 119 6.55 -9.65 -4.38
C GLU A 119 5.35 -10.58 -4.20
N ASN A 120 4.20 -10.20 -4.79
CA ASN A 120 2.97 -10.99 -4.71
C ASN A 120 3.00 -12.26 -5.55
N VAL A 121 3.65 -12.25 -6.72
CA VAL A 121 3.89 -13.47 -7.52
C VAL A 121 4.72 -14.47 -6.72
N LEU A 122 5.83 -14.03 -6.12
CA LEU A 122 6.68 -14.87 -5.28
C LEU A 122 5.95 -15.36 -4.03
N GLY A 123 5.21 -14.49 -3.35
CA GLY A 123 4.40 -14.85 -2.18
C GLY A 123 3.40 -15.96 -2.49
N MET A 124 2.70 -15.85 -3.61
CA MET A 124 1.74 -16.87 -4.07
C MET A 124 2.42 -18.17 -4.52
N LYS A 125 3.61 -18.10 -5.09
CA LYS A 125 4.38 -19.26 -5.54
C LYS A 125 4.95 -20.06 -4.36
N TYR A 126 5.46 -19.37 -3.34
CA TYR A 126 6.20 -19.99 -2.23
C TYR A 126 5.38 -20.20 -0.94
N ARG A 127 4.11 -19.80 -0.90
CA ARG A 127 3.21 -20.05 0.24
C ARG A 127 3.06 -21.53 0.59
N ILE A 128 2.71 -21.78 1.85
CA ILE A 128 2.45 -23.10 2.41
C ILE A 128 1.06 -23.14 3.04
N LYS A 129 0.55 -24.35 3.31
CA LYS A 129 -0.67 -24.52 4.12
C LYS A 129 -0.29 -24.68 5.59
N ASN A 130 -1.01 -23.98 6.46
CA ASN A 130 -1.00 -24.17 7.89
C ASN A 130 -1.75 -25.46 8.28
N SER A 131 -1.54 -25.91 9.50
CA SER A 131 -2.25 -27.04 10.14
C SER A 131 -3.78 -26.89 10.16
N ASP A 132 -4.30 -25.66 10.21
CA ASP A 132 -5.74 -25.36 10.16
C ASP A 132 -6.29 -25.20 8.72
N GLY A 133 -5.47 -25.49 7.71
CA GLY A 133 -5.81 -25.40 6.29
C GLY A 133 -5.72 -23.99 5.67
N THR A 134 -5.39 -22.95 6.45
CA THR A 134 -5.18 -21.58 5.92
C THR A 134 -3.84 -21.45 5.19
N TRP A 135 -3.76 -20.53 4.23
CA TRP A 135 -2.51 -20.23 3.54
C TRP A 135 -1.60 -19.33 4.39
N LEU A 136 -0.33 -19.70 4.50
CA LEU A 136 0.74 -18.89 5.05
C LEU A 136 1.69 -18.51 3.92
N GLY A 137 1.91 -17.22 3.74
CA GLY A 137 2.90 -16.69 2.80
C GLY A 137 3.39 -15.33 3.26
N GLY A 138 4.23 -14.71 2.45
CA GLY A 138 5.00 -13.53 2.81
C GLY A 138 6.47 -13.69 2.44
N ALA A 139 7.25 -12.62 2.60
CA ALA A 139 8.63 -12.61 2.13
C ALA A 139 9.53 -13.66 2.77
N MET A 140 9.31 -13.95 4.05
CA MET A 140 10.03 -15.00 4.77
C MET A 140 9.98 -16.36 4.05
N TYR A 141 8.88 -16.69 3.38
CA TYR A 141 8.73 -17.99 2.72
C TYR A 141 9.49 -18.08 1.40
N TYR A 142 9.51 -17.02 0.56
CA TYR A 142 10.36 -17.05 -0.64
C TYR A 142 11.83 -16.81 -0.33
N LEU A 143 12.15 -16.14 0.79
CA LEU A 143 13.52 -16.05 1.30
C LEU A 143 14.05 -17.42 1.73
N GLU A 144 13.26 -18.19 2.49
CA GLU A 144 13.69 -19.51 2.95
C GLU A 144 13.65 -20.55 1.83
N ARG A 145 12.60 -20.57 0.99
CA ARG A 145 12.37 -21.66 0.03
C ARG A 145 12.85 -21.37 -1.38
N GLY A 146 12.86 -20.10 -1.80
CA GLY A 146 13.34 -19.68 -3.12
C GLY A 146 14.80 -19.28 -3.08
N VAL A 147 15.18 -18.37 -2.18
CA VAL A 147 16.58 -17.95 -2.01
C VAL A 147 17.41 -18.98 -1.22
N HIS A 148 16.77 -19.91 -0.54
CA HIS A 148 17.43 -20.89 0.34
C HIS A 148 18.17 -20.26 1.52
N SER A 149 17.69 -19.10 2.01
CA SER A 149 18.30 -18.39 3.14
C SER A 149 17.33 -18.20 4.30
N LYS A 150 17.41 -19.12 5.27
CA LYS A 150 16.69 -19.02 6.54
C LYS A 150 17.12 -17.79 7.35
N VAL A 151 18.38 -17.38 7.25
CA VAL A 151 18.90 -16.19 7.94
C VAL A 151 18.17 -14.93 7.48
N LEU A 152 18.02 -14.74 6.17
CA LEU A 152 17.30 -13.58 5.64
C LEU A 152 15.80 -13.63 5.98
N ALA A 153 15.20 -14.82 5.98
CA ALA A 153 13.80 -15.00 6.36
C ALA A 153 13.54 -14.67 7.85
N VAL A 154 14.46 -15.05 8.74
CA VAL A 154 14.43 -14.68 10.17
C VAL A 154 14.63 -13.18 10.33
N LEU A 155 15.61 -12.58 9.65
CA LEU A 155 15.87 -11.14 9.67
C LEU A 155 14.63 -10.34 9.26
N PHE A 156 14.02 -10.72 8.13
CA PHE A 156 12.78 -10.13 7.65
C PHE A 156 11.66 -10.25 8.70
N SER A 157 11.49 -11.43 9.28
CA SER A 157 10.39 -11.69 10.22
C SER A 157 10.56 -10.91 11.52
N VAL A 158 11.79 -10.78 12.04
CA VAL A 158 12.09 -9.92 13.19
C VAL A 158 11.77 -8.45 12.87
N GLY A 159 12.26 -7.96 11.71
CA GLY A 159 11.94 -6.61 11.25
C GLY A 159 10.43 -6.38 11.13
N CYS A 160 9.69 -7.35 10.60
CA CYS A 160 8.24 -7.29 10.45
C CYS A 160 7.51 -7.21 11.79
N VAL A 161 7.89 -8.02 12.77
CA VAL A 161 7.30 -7.95 14.11
C VAL A 161 7.56 -6.58 14.75
N LEU A 162 8.79 -6.08 14.68
CA LEU A 162 9.16 -4.78 15.23
C LEU A 162 8.44 -3.62 14.51
N ALA A 163 8.41 -3.64 13.18
CA ALA A 163 7.69 -2.67 12.34
C ALA A 163 6.19 -2.65 12.65
N SER A 164 5.59 -3.81 12.96
CA SER A 164 4.17 -3.89 13.34
C SER A 164 3.87 -3.08 14.61
N PHE A 165 4.77 -3.06 15.61
CA PHE A 165 4.61 -2.24 16.80
C PHE A 165 4.90 -0.75 16.56
N GLY A 166 5.90 -0.44 15.71
CA GLY A 166 6.25 0.93 15.33
C GLY A 166 5.20 1.57 14.41
N MET A 167 5.43 1.42 13.10
CA MET A 167 4.59 2.03 12.06
C MET A 167 3.16 1.51 12.13
N GLY A 168 3.04 0.19 12.29
CA GLY A 168 1.77 -0.52 12.21
C GLY A 168 0.87 -0.31 13.41
N ASN A 169 1.37 0.27 14.52
CA ASN A 169 0.62 0.40 15.76
C ASN A 169 0.77 1.75 16.44
N MET A 170 1.94 2.03 17.02
CA MET A 170 2.11 3.22 17.85
C MET A 170 1.92 4.50 17.04
N ALA A 171 2.42 4.54 15.79
CA ALA A 171 2.29 5.72 14.91
C ALA A 171 0.82 6.01 14.55
N GLN A 172 0.07 4.94 14.26
CA GLN A 172 -1.34 5.03 13.91
C GLN A 172 -2.17 5.42 15.13
N SER A 173 -1.96 4.76 16.27
CA SER A 173 -2.68 5.03 17.53
C SER A 173 -2.44 6.46 18.01
N ASN A 174 -1.22 6.98 17.84
CA ASN A 174 -0.90 8.37 18.13
C ASN A 174 -1.68 9.33 17.22
N SER A 175 -1.67 9.07 15.91
CA SER A 175 -2.38 9.91 14.93
C SER A 175 -3.89 9.97 15.21
N ILE A 176 -4.50 8.84 15.60
CA ILE A 176 -5.91 8.79 16.02
C ILE A 176 -6.12 9.64 17.27
N ALA A 177 -5.28 9.45 18.28
CA ALA A 177 -5.43 10.13 19.56
C ALA A 177 -5.25 11.65 19.44
N GLY A 178 -4.23 12.10 18.71
CA GLY A 178 -4.03 13.53 18.43
C GLY A 178 -5.20 14.13 17.66
N ALA A 179 -5.65 13.48 16.59
CA ALA A 179 -6.77 13.98 15.79
C ALA A 179 -8.08 14.08 16.60
N LEU A 180 -8.37 13.10 17.47
CA LEU A 180 -9.56 13.11 18.32
C LEU A 180 -9.43 14.11 19.48
N GLN A 181 -8.24 14.27 20.06
CA GLN A 181 -7.97 15.25 21.10
C GLN A 181 -8.13 16.68 20.56
N ASP A 182 -7.49 16.99 19.45
CA ASP A 182 -7.48 18.34 18.87
C ASP A 182 -8.87 18.77 18.39
N THR A 183 -9.67 17.83 17.88
CA THR A 183 -10.97 18.13 17.27
C THR A 183 -12.12 18.03 18.26
N PHE A 184 -12.12 17.00 19.11
CA PHE A 184 -13.26 16.66 19.97
C PHE A 184 -12.93 16.71 21.46
N GLY A 185 -11.68 17.03 21.84
CA GLY A 185 -11.26 17.08 23.24
C GLY A 185 -11.17 15.70 23.92
N VAL A 186 -11.13 14.61 23.16
CA VAL A 186 -11.05 13.25 23.73
C VAL A 186 -9.67 13.04 24.36
N ALA A 187 -9.63 12.67 25.64
CA ALA A 187 -8.38 12.44 26.34
C ALA A 187 -7.59 11.26 25.74
N LEU A 188 -6.28 11.44 25.53
CA LEU A 188 -5.39 10.44 24.93
C LEU A 188 -5.50 9.02 25.55
N PRO A 189 -5.55 8.85 26.89
CA PRO A 189 -5.66 7.52 27.49
C PRO A 189 -7.00 6.82 27.18
N VAL A 190 -8.09 7.59 27.01
CA VAL A 190 -9.40 7.05 26.67
C VAL A 190 -9.38 6.48 25.25
N THR A 191 -8.80 7.22 24.29
CA THR A 191 -8.58 6.73 22.93
C THR A 191 -7.76 5.45 22.94
N GLY A 192 -6.65 5.42 23.67
CA GLY A 192 -5.79 4.25 23.79
C GLY A 192 -6.52 3.01 24.32
N LEU A 193 -7.33 3.16 25.38
CA LEU A 193 -8.11 2.07 25.96
C LEU A 193 -9.16 1.53 24.97
N VAL A 194 -9.89 2.42 24.29
CA VAL A 194 -10.87 2.03 23.28
C VAL A 194 -10.21 1.28 22.12
N LEU A 195 -9.08 1.80 21.62
CA LEU A 195 -8.32 1.11 20.57
C LEU A 195 -7.84 -0.27 21.02
N ALA A 196 -7.30 -0.39 22.23
CA ALA A 196 -6.84 -1.68 22.76
C ALA A 196 -7.97 -2.72 22.80
N VAL A 197 -9.17 -2.33 23.27
CA VAL A 197 -10.35 -3.22 23.31
C VAL A 197 -10.78 -3.61 21.90
N LEU A 198 -10.90 -2.64 20.98
CA LEU A 198 -11.29 -2.92 19.59
C LEU A 198 -10.28 -3.85 18.89
N LEU A 199 -8.98 -3.60 19.08
CA LEU A 199 -7.91 -4.44 18.51
C LEU A 199 -7.94 -5.84 19.11
N ALA A 200 -8.14 -5.99 20.42
CA ALA A 200 -8.30 -7.31 21.03
C ALA A 200 -9.49 -8.07 20.43
N ILE A 201 -10.64 -7.42 20.28
CA ILE A 201 -11.82 -8.05 19.65
C ILE A 201 -11.52 -8.45 18.19
N MET A 202 -10.86 -7.60 17.41
CA MET A 202 -10.64 -7.87 15.99
C MET A 202 -9.55 -8.91 15.75
N THR A 203 -8.40 -8.78 16.42
CA THR A 203 -7.22 -9.64 16.21
C THR A 203 -7.48 -11.07 16.64
N PHE A 204 -8.20 -11.31 17.73
CA PHE A 204 -8.52 -12.67 18.18
C PHE A 204 -9.39 -13.46 17.18
N GLY A 205 -10.12 -12.77 16.29
CA GLY A 205 -10.85 -13.39 15.18
C GLY A 205 -9.98 -13.86 14.01
N GLY A 206 -8.68 -13.54 14.02
CA GLY A 206 -7.73 -13.87 12.96
C GLY A 206 -8.02 -13.19 11.62
N ILE A 207 -7.28 -13.59 10.59
CA ILE A 207 -7.32 -12.96 9.25
C ILE A 207 -8.71 -12.92 8.63
N ARG A 208 -9.57 -13.92 8.88
CA ARG A 208 -10.93 -13.93 8.30
C ARG A 208 -11.79 -12.79 8.83
N ARG A 209 -11.66 -12.45 10.12
CA ARG A 209 -12.39 -11.31 10.72
C ARG A 209 -11.83 -10.00 10.19
N ILE A 210 -10.50 -9.87 10.20
CA ILE A 210 -9.79 -8.69 9.68
C ILE A 210 -10.21 -8.42 8.24
N ALA A 211 -10.12 -9.42 7.37
CA ALA A 211 -10.43 -9.26 5.95
C ALA A 211 -11.90 -8.95 5.67
N ARG A 212 -12.84 -9.48 6.46
CA ARG A 212 -14.28 -9.15 6.36
C ARG A 212 -14.60 -7.73 6.82
N VAL A 213 -13.82 -7.18 7.74
CA VAL A 213 -13.94 -5.77 8.11
C VAL A 213 -13.30 -4.92 7.02
N ALA A 214 -12.09 -5.26 6.59
CA ALA A 214 -11.34 -4.54 5.58
C ALA A 214 -12.09 -4.43 4.24
N GLU A 215 -12.76 -5.50 3.77
CA GLU A 215 -13.53 -5.49 2.51
C GLU A 215 -14.68 -4.45 2.49
N ARG A 216 -15.15 -4.00 3.66
CA ARG A 216 -16.18 -2.96 3.79
C ARG A 216 -15.59 -1.61 4.18
N LEU A 217 -14.69 -1.62 5.15
CA LEU A 217 -14.09 -0.41 5.73
C LEU A 217 -13.25 0.34 4.69
N VAL A 218 -12.39 -0.38 3.94
CA VAL A 218 -11.44 0.25 3.01
C VAL A 218 -12.14 0.95 1.84
N PRO A 219 -13.10 0.32 1.13
CA PRO A 219 -13.85 1.04 0.10
C PRO A 219 -14.63 2.23 0.66
N PHE A 220 -15.27 2.07 1.83
CA PHE A 220 -16.03 3.15 2.47
C PHE A 220 -15.14 4.35 2.80
N MET A 221 -13.99 4.14 3.45
CA MET A 221 -13.10 5.22 3.85
C MET A 221 -12.45 5.90 2.64
N ALA A 222 -12.02 5.14 1.63
CA ALA A 222 -11.42 5.68 0.42
C ALA A 222 -12.41 6.50 -0.40
N ILE A 223 -13.61 5.97 -0.66
CA ILE A 223 -14.65 6.69 -1.43
C ILE A 223 -15.09 7.95 -0.69
N SER A 224 -15.33 7.87 0.62
CA SER A 224 -15.77 9.04 1.42
C SER A 224 -14.72 10.15 1.39
N TYR A 225 -13.43 9.80 1.55
CA TYR A 225 -12.34 10.76 1.47
C TYR A 225 -12.20 11.36 0.07
N LEU A 226 -12.25 10.54 -1.00
CA LEU A 226 -12.17 11.01 -2.38
C LEU A 226 -13.33 11.93 -2.76
N LEU A 227 -14.54 11.68 -2.25
CA LEU A 227 -15.69 12.56 -2.46
C LEU A 227 -15.48 13.91 -1.77
N ALA A 228 -15.09 13.91 -0.50
CA ALA A 228 -14.80 15.13 0.25
C ALA A 228 -13.68 15.95 -0.42
N ALA A 229 -12.60 15.29 -0.80
CA ALA A 229 -11.49 15.91 -1.51
C ALA A 229 -11.91 16.43 -2.89
N GLY A 230 -12.73 15.68 -3.62
CA GLY A 230 -13.28 16.09 -4.91
C GLY A 230 -14.11 17.38 -4.82
N ILE A 231 -14.85 17.57 -3.73
CA ILE A 231 -15.56 18.83 -3.46
C ILE A 231 -14.56 19.98 -3.28
N VAL A 232 -13.50 19.79 -2.48
CA VAL A 232 -12.47 20.82 -2.27
C VAL A 232 -11.78 21.18 -3.59
N LEU A 233 -11.40 20.17 -4.39
CA LEU A 233 -10.77 20.37 -5.69
C LEU A 233 -11.71 21.05 -6.69
N TYR A 234 -13.01 20.75 -6.64
CA TYR A 234 -14.00 21.43 -7.49
C TYR A 234 -14.11 22.91 -7.13
N CYS A 235 -14.10 23.26 -5.84
CA CYS A 235 -14.11 24.65 -5.38
C CYS A 235 -12.84 25.40 -5.78
N HIS A 236 -11.67 24.77 -5.66
CA HIS A 236 -10.36 25.36 -6.02
C HIS A 236 -9.88 25.00 -7.43
N ARG A 237 -10.79 24.58 -8.33
CA ARG A 237 -10.44 24.05 -9.66
C ARG A 237 -9.62 24.99 -10.54
N GLN A 238 -9.72 26.30 -10.30
CA GLN A 238 -8.96 27.32 -11.02
C GLN A 238 -7.45 27.24 -10.72
N ALA A 239 -7.06 26.74 -9.54
CA ALA A 239 -5.67 26.57 -9.16
C ALA A 239 -5.03 25.30 -9.76
N LEU A 240 -5.82 24.34 -10.24
CA LEU A 240 -5.31 23.04 -10.72
C LEU A 240 -4.22 23.17 -11.79
N PRO A 241 -4.37 23.98 -12.86
CA PRO A 241 -3.33 24.09 -13.88
C PRO A 241 -1.99 24.60 -13.32
N GLU A 242 -2.05 25.59 -12.41
CA GLU A 242 -0.87 26.16 -11.78
C GLU A 242 -0.21 25.17 -10.82
N VAL A 243 -1.01 24.41 -10.05
CA VAL A 243 -0.49 23.38 -9.15
C VAL A 243 0.23 22.26 -9.91
N PHE A 244 -0.31 21.80 -11.05
CA PHE A 244 0.40 20.82 -11.88
C PHE A 244 1.70 21.38 -12.44
N ARG A 245 1.70 22.65 -12.86
CA ARG A 245 2.92 23.33 -13.29
C ARG A 245 3.94 23.42 -12.15
N GLN A 246 3.52 23.84 -10.96
CA GLN A 246 4.36 23.94 -9.77
C GLN A 246 5.01 22.60 -9.43
N ILE A 247 4.25 21.49 -9.44
CA ILE A 247 4.79 20.14 -9.20
C ILE A 247 5.90 19.82 -10.19
N MET A 248 5.71 20.10 -11.49
CA MET A 248 6.71 19.81 -12.51
C MET A 248 7.93 20.74 -12.42
N ASP A 249 7.70 22.04 -12.22
CA ASP A 249 8.76 23.05 -12.13
C ASP A 249 9.66 22.80 -10.91
N GLU A 250 9.09 22.47 -9.75
CA GLU A 250 9.86 22.13 -8.54
C GLU A 250 10.51 20.74 -8.62
N ALA A 251 9.95 19.80 -9.39
CA ALA A 251 10.54 18.48 -9.56
C ALA A 251 11.77 18.47 -10.48
N PHE A 252 11.76 19.30 -11.53
CA PHE A 252 12.77 19.30 -12.58
C PHE A 252 13.63 20.56 -12.63
N GLY A 253 13.31 21.60 -11.86
CA GLY A 253 13.97 22.91 -11.76
C GLY A 253 15.28 23.08 -12.52
N LEU A 254 15.22 23.23 -13.84
CA LEU A 254 16.39 23.46 -14.71
C LEU A 254 17.01 24.84 -14.48
N ARG A 255 16.25 25.78 -13.91
CA ARG A 255 16.73 27.12 -13.51
C ARG A 255 17.64 27.08 -12.27
N GLN A 256 17.76 25.92 -11.64
CA GLN A 256 18.25 25.67 -10.29
C GLN A 256 19.40 24.64 -10.28
N ALA A 257 19.44 23.74 -11.27
CA ALA A 257 20.51 22.75 -11.45
C ALA A 257 21.91 23.35 -11.75
N ALA A 258 21.98 24.58 -12.27
CA ALA A 258 23.26 25.25 -12.56
C ALA A 258 23.88 25.99 -11.35
N GLY A 259 23.16 26.12 -10.22
CA GLY A 259 23.52 27.04 -9.12
C GLY A 259 23.78 26.43 -7.74
N GLY A 260 23.96 25.10 -7.62
CA GLY A 260 24.25 24.41 -6.35
C GLY A 260 23.07 24.31 -5.37
N ILE A 261 22.44 25.44 -5.02
CA ILE A 261 21.26 25.50 -4.12
C ILE A 261 20.06 24.78 -4.74
N GLY A 262 19.86 24.95 -6.04
CA GLY A 262 18.73 24.34 -6.74
C GLY A 262 18.87 22.83 -6.97
N GLY A 263 20.10 22.33 -7.12
CA GLY A 263 20.38 20.89 -7.14
C GLY A 263 20.09 20.23 -5.78
N ALA A 264 20.38 20.92 -4.67
CA ALA A 264 20.05 20.44 -3.32
C ALA A 264 18.53 20.36 -3.09
N ALA A 265 17.76 21.35 -3.58
CA ALA A 265 16.30 21.34 -3.50
C ALA A 265 15.69 20.17 -4.29
N MET A 266 16.14 19.94 -5.53
CA MET A 266 15.69 18.80 -6.34
C MET A 266 16.05 17.46 -5.68
N ALA A 267 17.28 17.32 -5.16
CA ALA A 267 17.70 16.11 -4.47
C ALA A 267 16.87 15.84 -3.21
N ASN A 268 16.49 16.89 -2.47
CA ASN A 268 15.61 16.79 -1.32
C ASN A 268 14.18 16.41 -1.71
N ALA A 269 13.62 17.03 -2.74
CA ALA A 269 12.31 16.69 -3.30
C ALA A 269 12.27 15.23 -3.76
N LEU A 270 13.31 14.77 -4.46
CA LEU A 270 13.46 13.39 -4.90
C LEU A 270 13.52 12.43 -3.70
N LYS A 271 14.44 12.67 -2.76
CA LYS A 271 14.62 11.80 -1.58
C LYS A 271 13.33 11.71 -0.77
N THR A 272 12.70 12.85 -0.50
CA THR A 272 11.47 12.93 0.29
C THR A 272 10.30 12.29 -0.44
N GLY A 273 10.14 12.58 -1.73
CA GLY A 273 9.10 12.01 -2.57
C GLY A 273 9.20 10.49 -2.69
N VAL A 274 10.38 9.96 -2.98
CA VAL A 274 10.57 8.50 -3.05
C VAL A 274 10.37 7.85 -1.69
N SER A 275 10.96 8.42 -0.61
CA SER A 275 10.82 7.88 0.74
C SER A 275 9.35 7.81 1.18
N ARG A 276 8.59 8.90 0.99
CA ARG A 276 7.18 8.95 1.38
C ARG A 276 6.29 8.15 0.43
N GLY A 277 6.64 8.07 -0.86
CA GLY A 277 5.97 7.20 -1.83
C GLY A 277 6.07 5.72 -1.44
N VAL A 278 7.29 5.22 -1.21
CA VAL A 278 7.55 3.85 -0.75
C VAL A 278 6.84 3.59 0.58
N PHE A 279 6.86 4.55 1.51
CA PHE A 279 6.17 4.42 2.78
C PHE A 279 4.65 4.24 2.58
N THR A 280 4.03 4.99 1.67
CA THR A 280 2.57 4.92 1.45
C THR A 280 2.13 3.60 0.84
N ASN A 281 2.86 3.09 -0.17
CA ASN A 281 2.43 1.92 -0.91
C ASN A 281 3.11 0.60 -0.50
N GLU A 282 4.12 0.67 0.36
CA GLU A 282 4.91 -0.46 0.88
C GLU A 282 5.62 -1.30 -0.18
N ALA A 283 5.75 -0.82 -1.42
CA ALA A 283 6.43 -1.55 -2.48
C ALA A 283 7.92 -1.73 -2.17
N GLY A 284 8.39 -2.98 -2.14
CA GLY A 284 9.78 -3.30 -1.78
C GLY A 284 9.98 -3.59 -0.29
N LEU A 285 8.94 -3.45 0.54
CA LEU A 285 8.99 -3.86 1.95
C LEU A 285 8.63 -5.33 2.17
N GLY A 286 7.96 -6.00 1.23
CA GLY A 286 7.52 -7.39 1.36
C GLY A 286 6.41 -7.66 2.38
N SER A 287 5.83 -6.61 3.00
CA SER A 287 4.80 -6.68 4.03
C SER A 287 3.44 -7.15 3.49
N SER A 288 2.89 -6.43 2.52
CA SER A 288 1.54 -6.66 2.00
C SER A 288 1.34 -8.07 1.41
N VAL A 289 2.42 -8.71 0.98
CA VAL A 289 2.47 -10.09 0.48
C VAL A 289 1.81 -11.08 1.43
N MET A 290 1.88 -10.84 2.74
CA MET A 290 1.25 -11.70 3.75
C MET A 290 -0.28 -11.71 3.62
N ALA A 291 -0.90 -10.57 3.32
CA ALA A 291 -2.33 -10.51 3.02
C ALA A 291 -2.66 -11.17 1.68
N HIS A 292 -1.91 -10.84 0.62
CA HIS A 292 -2.13 -11.40 -0.72
C HIS A 292 -1.99 -12.92 -0.76
N SER A 293 -1.03 -13.49 -0.02
CA SER A 293 -0.78 -14.94 0.03
C SER A 293 -1.94 -15.73 0.65
N GLY A 294 -2.78 -15.08 1.47
CA GLY A 294 -3.99 -15.64 2.04
C GLY A 294 -5.12 -15.86 1.03
N SER A 295 -4.99 -15.31 -0.19
CA SER A 295 -5.99 -15.38 -1.26
C SER A 295 -6.25 -16.82 -1.72
N THR A 296 -7.50 -17.20 -1.98
CA THR A 296 -7.83 -18.52 -2.56
C THR A 296 -7.48 -18.63 -4.04
N LEU A 297 -7.00 -17.54 -4.66
CA LEU A 297 -6.62 -17.52 -6.07
C LEU A 297 -5.44 -18.46 -6.33
N LYS A 298 -5.44 -19.13 -7.49
CA LYS A 298 -4.40 -20.12 -7.83
C LYS A 298 -3.27 -19.58 -8.68
N GLU A 299 -3.56 -18.60 -9.53
CA GLU A 299 -2.62 -18.05 -10.51
C GLU A 299 -1.82 -16.88 -9.89
N PRO A 300 -0.51 -17.03 -9.63
CA PRO A 300 0.29 -16.00 -8.96
C PRO A 300 0.23 -14.63 -9.64
N VAL A 301 0.23 -14.62 -10.99
CA VAL A 301 0.22 -13.40 -11.79
C VAL A 301 -1.10 -12.61 -11.64
N GLU A 302 -2.24 -13.30 -11.48
CA GLU A 302 -3.51 -12.62 -11.19
C GLU A 302 -3.49 -11.93 -9.82
N GLN A 303 -2.84 -12.53 -8.81
CA GLN A 303 -2.67 -11.87 -7.52
C GLN A 303 -1.63 -10.74 -7.58
N GLY A 304 -0.58 -10.89 -8.39
CA GLY A 304 0.37 -9.81 -8.69
C GLY A 304 -0.31 -8.58 -9.30
N MET A 305 -1.29 -8.79 -10.20
CA MET A 305 -2.10 -7.71 -10.75
C MET A 305 -2.93 -6.98 -9.68
N TRP A 306 -3.40 -7.66 -8.63
CA TRP A 306 -4.02 -7.00 -7.47
C TRP A 306 -3.02 -6.14 -6.69
N GLY A 307 -1.74 -6.51 -6.65
CA GLY A 307 -0.67 -5.66 -6.13
C GLY A 307 -0.50 -4.36 -6.93
N ILE A 308 -0.50 -4.43 -8.27
CA ILE A 308 -0.48 -3.24 -9.13
C ILE A 308 -1.64 -2.31 -8.78
N PHE A 309 -2.85 -2.87 -8.65
CA PHE A 309 -4.04 -2.12 -8.25
C PHE A 309 -3.88 -1.46 -6.87
N GLN A 310 -3.26 -2.15 -5.91
CA GLN A 310 -2.98 -1.62 -4.57
C GLN A 310 -2.16 -0.33 -4.65
N VAL A 311 -0.98 -0.37 -5.30
CA VAL A 311 -0.07 0.79 -5.43
C VAL A 311 -0.71 1.92 -6.24
N PHE A 312 -1.47 1.58 -7.29
CA PHE A 312 -2.19 2.57 -8.09
C PHE A 312 -3.23 3.33 -7.26
N LEU A 313 -4.08 2.63 -6.53
CA LEU A 313 -5.11 3.27 -5.71
C LEU A 313 -4.46 4.10 -4.59
N ASP A 314 -3.46 3.55 -3.92
CA ASP A 314 -2.78 4.19 -2.80
C ASP A 314 -2.06 5.49 -3.22
N THR A 315 -1.08 5.42 -4.11
CA THR A 315 -0.22 6.59 -4.36
C THR A 315 -0.71 7.42 -5.53
N ILE A 316 -1.06 6.79 -6.66
CA ILE A 316 -1.45 7.52 -7.86
C ILE A 316 -2.79 8.22 -7.68
N ILE A 317 -3.72 7.63 -6.92
CA ILE A 317 -5.03 8.23 -6.65
C ILE A 317 -5.07 8.94 -5.29
N MET A 318 -4.94 8.21 -4.17
CA MET A 318 -5.18 8.81 -2.84
C MET A 318 -4.14 9.87 -2.48
N CYS A 319 -2.84 9.58 -2.64
CA CYS A 319 -1.79 10.56 -2.32
C CYS A 319 -1.85 11.78 -3.24
N THR A 320 -2.08 11.59 -4.54
CA THR A 320 -2.27 12.70 -5.50
C THR A 320 -3.42 13.59 -5.10
N VAL A 321 -4.58 13.03 -4.79
CA VAL A 321 -5.76 13.82 -4.43
C VAL A 321 -5.50 14.63 -3.15
N THR A 322 -4.86 14.03 -2.14
CA THR A 322 -4.45 14.76 -0.93
C THR A 322 -3.49 15.90 -1.24
N ALA A 323 -2.47 15.65 -2.07
CA ALA A 323 -1.49 16.67 -2.43
C ALA A 323 -2.15 17.84 -3.17
N LEU A 324 -3.03 17.53 -4.13
CA LEU A 324 -3.78 18.54 -4.87
C LEU A 324 -4.70 19.35 -3.96
N VAL A 325 -5.36 18.74 -2.97
CA VAL A 325 -6.19 19.47 -2.01
C VAL A 325 -5.36 20.47 -1.20
N ILE A 326 -4.19 20.05 -0.71
CA ILE A 326 -3.31 20.93 0.07
C ILE A 326 -2.77 22.07 -0.81
N LEU A 327 -2.28 21.77 -2.01
CA LEU A 327 -1.70 22.76 -2.91
C LEU A 327 -2.76 23.73 -3.45
N CYS A 328 -3.91 23.23 -3.93
CA CYS A 328 -4.97 24.08 -4.48
C CYS A 328 -5.63 24.96 -3.42
N SER A 329 -5.69 24.52 -2.15
CA SER A 329 -6.22 25.34 -1.06
C SER A 329 -5.27 26.45 -0.59
N GLY A 330 -4.01 26.44 -1.06
CA GLY A 330 -2.99 27.42 -0.66
C GLY A 330 -2.53 27.30 0.80
N THR A 331 -2.87 26.21 1.49
CA THR A 331 -2.62 26.05 2.93
C THR A 331 -1.20 25.62 3.28
N LEU A 332 -0.37 25.24 2.30
CA LEU A 332 1.01 24.81 2.51
C LEU A 332 1.87 25.87 3.22
N SER A 333 1.58 27.15 3.02
CA SER A 333 2.28 28.28 3.67
C SER A 333 1.78 28.62 5.09
N SER A 334 0.84 27.84 5.64
CA SER A 334 0.22 28.12 6.94
C SER A 334 1.11 27.84 8.16
N GLY A 335 2.30 27.25 7.96
CA GLY A 335 3.18 26.80 9.04
C GLY A 335 2.70 25.56 9.80
N LYS A 336 1.59 24.95 9.35
CA LYS A 336 1.09 23.66 9.85
C LYS A 336 1.74 22.49 9.11
N ASP A 337 1.80 21.33 9.76
CA ASP A 337 2.31 20.09 9.15
C ASP A 337 1.37 18.91 9.45
N GLY A 338 1.56 17.81 8.71
CA GLY A 338 0.88 16.54 8.94
C GLY A 338 -0.64 16.65 8.93
N ALA A 339 -1.29 16.07 9.95
CA ALA A 339 -2.74 16.05 10.09
C ALA A 339 -3.35 17.47 10.14
N ALA A 340 -2.69 18.41 10.81
CA ALA A 340 -3.17 19.77 10.97
C ALA A 340 -3.16 20.54 9.64
N LEU A 341 -2.19 20.28 8.76
CA LEU A 341 -2.15 20.85 7.43
C LEU A 341 -3.30 20.34 6.55
N SER A 342 -3.53 19.02 6.55
CA SER A 342 -4.67 18.44 5.83
C SER A 342 -6.01 18.97 6.36
N ALA A 343 -6.18 19.05 7.69
CA ALA A 343 -7.36 19.64 8.30
C ALA A 343 -7.60 21.09 7.85
N ALA A 344 -6.54 21.90 7.77
CA ALA A 344 -6.63 23.27 7.26
C ALA A 344 -7.08 23.33 5.79
N ALA A 345 -6.52 22.47 4.94
CA ALA A 345 -6.87 22.40 3.52
C ALA A 345 -8.37 22.11 3.32
N PHE A 346 -8.93 21.14 4.04
CA PHE A 346 -10.35 20.83 3.97
C PHE A 346 -11.23 21.91 4.61
N SER A 347 -10.73 22.56 5.67
CA SER A 347 -11.45 23.68 6.31
C SER A 347 -11.57 24.92 5.41
N SER A 348 -10.74 25.04 4.37
CA SER A 348 -10.87 26.11 3.36
C SER A 348 -12.21 26.10 2.62
N VAL A 349 -12.89 24.94 2.59
CA VAL A 349 -14.19 24.77 1.92
C VAL A 349 -15.28 24.35 2.91
N PHE A 350 -14.98 23.45 3.84
CA PHE A 350 -15.95 22.93 4.80
C PHE A 350 -16.04 23.76 6.10
N GLY A 351 -15.26 24.85 6.21
CA GLY A 351 -15.21 25.68 7.41
C GLY A 351 -14.87 24.85 8.66
N ASN A 352 -15.60 25.08 9.74
CA ASN A 352 -15.39 24.41 11.02
C ASN A 352 -15.58 22.87 10.95
N TYR A 353 -16.27 22.35 9.94
CA TYR A 353 -16.47 20.91 9.76
C TYR A 353 -15.28 20.22 9.08
N GLY A 354 -14.36 20.96 8.45
CA GLY A 354 -13.21 20.39 7.73
C GLY A 354 -12.26 19.62 8.65
N GLY A 355 -11.96 20.18 9.83
CA GLY A 355 -11.16 19.49 10.85
C GLY A 355 -11.84 18.22 11.35
N ALA A 356 -13.15 18.28 11.63
CA ALA A 356 -13.93 17.12 12.07
C ALA A 356 -13.94 15.99 11.03
N LEU A 357 -14.14 16.32 9.76
CA LEU A 357 -14.08 15.38 8.66
C LEU A 357 -12.71 14.68 8.61
N ILE A 358 -11.63 15.45 8.67
CA ILE A 358 -10.27 14.89 8.61
C ILE A 358 -9.93 14.05 9.83
N SER A 359 -10.39 14.44 11.02
CA SER A 359 -10.22 13.65 12.24
C SER A 359 -10.90 12.27 12.14
N VAL A 360 -12.11 12.22 11.58
CA VAL A 360 -12.82 10.96 11.30
C VAL A 360 -12.10 10.15 10.23
N CYS A 361 -11.64 10.76 9.14
CA CYS A 361 -10.89 10.08 8.09
C CYS A 361 -9.59 9.46 8.64
N ILE A 362 -8.79 10.23 9.38
CA ILE A 362 -7.57 9.75 10.03
C ILE A 362 -7.89 8.57 10.96
N SER A 363 -8.97 8.68 11.75
CA SER A 363 -9.38 7.61 12.66
C SER A 363 -9.68 6.30 11.92
N LEU A 364 -10.42 6.36 10.81
CA LEU A 364 -10.77 5.20 10.00
C LEU A 364 -9.54 4.60 9.28
N PHE A 365 -8.71 5.45 8.67
CA PHE A 365 -7.53 5.04 7.91
C PHE A 365 -6.50 4.40 8.84
N ALA A 366 -6.16 5.09 9.93
CA ALA A 366 -5.23 4.58 10.93
C ALA A 366 -5.73 3.27 11.55
N PHE A 367 -7.02 3.16 11.87
CA PHE A 367 -7.58 1.92 12.40
C PHE A 367 -7.52 0.77 11.39
N ALA A 368 -7.76 1.02 10.10
CA ALA A 368 -7.56 0.03 9.06
C ALA A 368 -6.10 -0.45 9.01
N THR A 369 -5.13 0.47 9.13
CA THR A 369 -3.70 0.15 9.22
C THR A 369 -3.36 -0.70 10.43
N LEU A 370 -3.91 -0.38 11.61
CA LEU A 370 -3.77 -1.22 12.81
C LEU A 370 -4.22 -2.66 12.56
N LEU A 371 -5.34 -2.86 11.86
CA LEU A 371 -5.84 -4.19 11.53
C LEU A 371 -4.93 -4.93 10.55
N GLY A 372 -4.48 -4.28 9.47
CA GLY A 372 -3.57 -4.88 8.49
C GLY A 372 -2.24 -5.30 9.12
N TRP A 373 -1.60 -4.38 9.85
CA TRP A 373 -0.30 -4.62 10.45
C TRP A 373 -0.33 -5.57 11.64
N SER A 374 -1.45 -5.67 12.36
CA SER A 374 -1.64 -6.72 13.36
C SER A 374 -1.51 -8.12 12.74
N TYR A 375 -2.01 -8.30 11.51
CA TYR A 375 -1.89 -9.58 10.82
C TYR A 375 -0.48 -9.80 10.26
N TYR A 376 0.18 -8.75 9.77
CA TYR A 376 1.55 -8.83 9.26
C TYR A 376 2.53 -9.27 10.36
N GLY A 377 2.49 -8.61 11.53
CA GLY A 377 3.34 -9.00 12.65
C GLY A 377 2.96 -10.39 13.20
N GLU A 378 1.67 -10.76 13.20
CA GLU A 378 1.25 -12.14 13.53
C GLU A 378 1.90 -13.18 12.61
N CYS A 379 1.98 -12.91 11.30
CA CYS A 379 2.67 -13.78 10.35
C CYS A 379 4.17 -13.88 10.63
N GLY A 380 4.82 -12.77 10.99
CA GLY A 380 6.22 -12.76 11.44
C GLY A 380 6.44 -13.60 12.71
N VAL A 381 5.59 -13.43 13.73
CA VAL A 381 5.65 -14.22 14.97
C VAL A 381 5.43 -15.71 14.67
N ARG A 382 4.43 -16.03 13.85
CA ARG A 382 4.14 -17.42 13.47
C ARG A 382 5.33 -18.08 12.78
N TYR A 383 6.05 -17.36 11.93
CA TYR A 383 7.25 -17.87 11.29
C TYR A 383 8.39 -18.13 12.28
N LEU A 384 8.63 -17.19 13.22
CA LEU A 384 9.75 -17.27 14.16
C LEU A 384 9.57 -18.32 15.25
N VAL A 385 8.39 -18.37 15.86
CA VAL A 385 8.13 -19.12 17.10
C VAL A 385 6.89 -20.01 17.04
N GLY A 386 6.19 -20.03 15.90
CA GLY A 386 5.02 -20.87 15.67
C GLY A 386 3.71 -20.32 16.24
N ASN A 387 2.63 -21.07 16.03
CA ASN A 387 1.25 -20.65 16.34
C ASN A 387 0.98 -20.41 17.84
N ARG A 388 1.77 -20.99 18.75
CA ARG A 388 1.54 -20.88 20.20
C ARG A 388 1.77 -19.48 20.75
N ALA A 389 2.63 -18.68 20.11
CA ALA A 389 2.93 -17.31 20.55
C ALA A 389 1.95 -16.26 19.99
N VAL A 390 1.12 -16.63 19.01
CA VAL A 390 0.20 -15.69 18.33
C VAL A 390 -0.78 -15.02 19.32
N PRO A 391 -1.42 -15.71 20.28
CA PRO A 391 -2.29 -15.05 21.25
C PRO A 391 -1.57 -14.01 22.11
N ALA A 392 -0.34 -14.31 22.56
CA ALA A 392 0.46 -13.37 23.33
C ALA A 392 0.83 -12.13 22.50
N TYR A 393 1.21 -12.31 21.24
CA TYR A 393 1.47 -11.21 20.31
C TYR A 393 0.23 -10.31 20.15
N ARG A 394 -0.96 -10.88 19.95
CA ARG A 394 -2.21 -10.10 19.80
C ARG A 394 -2.51 -9.23 21.03
N ILE A 395 -2.28 -9.76 22.23
CA ILE A 395 -2.44 -9.02 23.48
C ILE A 395 -1.43 -7.87 23.54
N LEU A 396 -0.15 -8.15 23.27
CA LEU A 396 0.90 -7.13 23.28
C LEU A 396 0.63 -6.02 22.25
N PHE A 397 0.17 -6.39 21.05
CA PHE A 397 -0.19 -5.45 20.00
C PHE A 397 -1.40 -4.58 20.40
N ALA A 398 -2.41 -5.16 21.05
CA ALA A 398 -3.53 -4.37 21.57
C ALA A 398 -3.07 -3.38 22.66
N LEU A 399 -2.21 -3.81 23.59
CA LEU A 399 -1.71 -2.97 24.67
C LEU A 399 -0.77 -1.87 24.18
N SER A 400 0.02 -2.11 23.13
CA SER A 400 0.91 -1.09 22.57
C SER A 400 0.17 0.11 22.01
N ALA A 401 -1.11 -0.03 21.64
CA ALA A 401 -1.94 1.10 21.20
C ALA A 401 -2.11 2.14 22.32
N ILE A 402 -2.24 1.69 23.58
CA ILE A 402 -2.32 2.57 24.75
C ILE A 402 -1.04 3.39 24.87
N ALA A 403 0.11 2.73 24.79
CA ALA A 403 1.41 3.40 24.84
C ALA A 403 1.55 4.39 23.66
N GLY A 404 1.20 3.97 22.44
CA GLY A 404 1.24 4.78 21.23
C GLY A 404 0.47 6.10 21.34
N CYS A 405 -0.71 6.09 21.98
CA CYS A 405 -1.50 7.31 22.22
C CYS A 405 -0.82 8.32 23.17
N THR A 406 0.19 7.91 23.94
CA THR A 406 0.84 8.75 24.97
C THR A 406 2.30 9.07 24.70
N LEU A 407 2.93 8.41 23.72
CA LEU A 407 4.32 8.62 23.35
C LEU A 407 4.47 9.77 22.34
N ASP A 408 5.67 10.37 22.29
CA ASP A 408 6.01 11.41 21.34
C ASP A 408 6.09 10.84 19.90
N LEU A 409 5.40 11.51 18.97
CA LEU A 409 5.26 11.10 17.57
C LEU A 409 6.61 10.98 16.85
N HIS A 410 7.56 11.90 17.08
CA HIS A 410 8.82 11.93 16.34
C HIS A 410 9.69 10.69 16.58
N LEU A 411 9.69 10.18 17.82
CA LEU A 411 10.43 8.95 18.15
C LEU A 411 9.83 7.73 17.46
N VAL A 412 8.51 7.68 17.34
CA VAL A 412 7.79 6.52 16.78
C VAL A 412 8.06 6.38 15.27
N TRP A 413 8.06 7.48 14.51
CA TRP A 413 8.33 7.45 13.07
C TRP A 413 9.80 7.14 12.76
N GLY A 414 10.76 7.70 13.53
CA GLY A 414 12.18 7.41 13.32
C GLY A 414 12.52 5.93 13.53
N ILE A 415 12.02 5.34 14.62
CA ILE A 415 12.17 3.89 14.89
C ILE A 415 11.53 3.05 13.78
N SER A 416 10.37 3.49 13.28
CA SER A 416 9.64 2.80 12.21
C SER A 416 10.44 2.69 10.92
N ASP A 417 11.14 3.76 10.53
CA ASP A 417 11.98 3.79 9.34
C ASP A 417 13.10 2.74 9.42
N ILE A 418 13.75 2.59 10.59
CA ILE A 418 14.78 1.57 10.83
C ILE A 418 14.22 0.15 10.66
N PHE A 419 13.03 -0.13 11.21
CA PHE A 419 12.41 -1.44 11.11
C PHE A 419 11.99 -1.77 9.67
N ASN A 420 11.53 -0.79 8.91
CA ASN A 420 11.25 -0.96 7.49
C ASN A 420 12.49 -1.32 6.70
N SER A 421 13.63 -0.68 6.98
CA SER A 421 14.90 -1.03 6.35
C SER A 421 15.30 -2.48 6.60
N LEU A 422 15.07 -2.96 7.82
CA LEU A 422 15.36 -4.35 8.21
C LEU A 422 14.50 -5.36 7.44
N MET A 423 13.30 -4.96 7.01
CA MET A 423 12.44 -5.75 6.14
C MET A 423 12.83 -5.61 4.66
N ALA A 424 13.04 -4.37 4.21
CA ALA A 424 13.34 -4.04 2.82
C ALA A 424 14.62 -4.73 2.35
N PHE A 425 15.67 -4.72 3.17
CA PHE A 425 16.96 -5.30 2.79
C PHE A 425 16.91 -6.79 2.38
N PRO A 426 16.47 -7.73 3.24
CA PRO A 426 16.35 -9.13 2.84
C PRO A 426 15.36 -9.30 1.68
N ASN A 427 14.26 -8.55 1.69
CA ASN A 427 13.26 -8.63 0.64
C ASN A 427 13.80 -8.25 -0.75
N LEU A 428 14.52 -7.14 -0.86
CA LEU A 428 15.13 -6.69 -2.12
C LEU A 428 16.14 -7.70 -2.65
N ILE A 429 16.92 -8.35 -1.78
CA ILE A 429 17.81 -9.44 -2.17
C ILE A 429 17.02 -10.56 -2.87
N ALA A 430 15.91 -11.00 -2.26
CA ALA A 430 15.05 -12.01 -2.89
C ALA A 430 14.49 -11.54 -4.24
N LEU A 431 14.06 -10.29 -4.34
CA LEU A 431 13.53 -9.74 -5.59
C LEU A 431 14.56 -9.75 -6.73
N PHE A 432 15.82 -9.42 -6.45
CA PHE A 432 16.87 -9.50 -7.47
C PHE A 432 17.20 -10.95 -7.85
N LEU A 433 17.40 -11.83 -6.86
CA LEU A 433 17.79 -13.23 -7.08
C LEU A 433 16.69 -14.05 -7.76
N LEU A 434 15.43 -13.84 -7.38
CA LEU A 434 14.27 -14.57 -7.91
C LEU A 434 13.61 -13.84 -9.10
N SER A 435 14.26 -12.81 -9.65
CA SER A 435 13.70 -12.01 -10.73
C SER A 435 13.37 -12.83 -11.99
N GLY A 436 14.19 -13.84 -12.31
CA GLY A 436 13.96 -14.75 -13.43
C GLY A 436 12.65 -15.52 -13.30
N GLU A 437 12.38 -16.06 -12.11
CA GLU A 437 11.16 -16.84 -11.85
C GLU A 437 9.88 -16.02 -12.02
N VAL A 438 9.89 -14.76 -11.58
CA VAL A 438 8.73 -13.87 -11.76
C VAL A 438 8.44 -13.64 -13.23
N LEU A 439 9.49 -13.42 -14.03
CA LEU A 439 9.35 -13.19 -15.47
C LEU A 439 8.89 -14.45 -16.20
N ASP A 440 9.34 -15.62 -15.77
CA ASP A 440 8.90 -16.91 -16.33
C ASP A 440 7.42 -17.16 -16.03
N GLU A 441 6.98 -16.96 -14.77
CA GLU A 441 5.55 -17.06 -14.41
C GLU A 441 4.70 -16.08 -15.22
N THR A 442 5.17 -14.84 -15.38
CA THR A 442 4.46 -13.80 -16.13
C THR A 442 4.35 -14.16 -17.62
N THR A 443 5.44 -14.61 -18.22
CA THR A 443 5.47 -15.04 -19.63
C THR A 443 4.54 -16.22 -19.87
N ASN A 444 4.59 -17.22 -18.98
CA ASN A 444 3.74 -18.40 -19.04
C ASN A 444 2.26 -18.02 -18.91
N TYR A 445 1.91 -17.14 -17.98
CA TYR A 445 0.54 -16.65 -17.83
C TYR A 445 0.04 -15.92 -19.09
N LEU A 446 0.85 -15.03 -19.68
CA LEU A 446 0.49 -14.32 -20.90
C LEU A 446 0.35 -15.27 -22.10
N ALA A 447 1.17 -16.32 -22.19
CA ALA A 447 1.01 -17.37 -23.20
C ALA A 447 -0.34 -18.09 -23.04
N LYS A 448 -0.71 -18.48 -21.81
CA LYS A 448 -2.02 -19.09 -21.51
C LYS A 448 -3.19 -18.16 -21.89
N CYS A 449 -3.09 -16.87 -21.59
CA CYS A 449 -4.12 -15.89 -21.94
C CYS A 449 -4.32 -15.80 -23.45
N ARG A 450 -3.23 -15.67 -24.22
CA ARG A 450 -3.27 -15.65 -25.69
C ARG A 450 -3.87 -16.92 -26.29
N GLN A 451 -3.59 -18.08 -25.71
CA GLN A 451 -4.20 -19.35 -26.14
C GLN A 451 -5.72 -19.37 -25.89
N LYS A 452 -6.17 -18.91 -24.72
CA LYS A 452 -7.60 -18.80 -24.39
C LYS A 452 -8.33 -17.86 -25.35
N GLU A 453 -7.77 -16.69 -25.63
CA GLU A 453 -8.35 -15.71 -26.56
C GLU A 453 -8.46 -16.28 -27.99
N LYS A 454 -7.43 -16.98 -28.48
CA LYS A 454 -7.49 -17.66 -29.77
C LYS A 454 -8.58 -18.74 -29.82
N ALA A 455 -8.73 -19.52 -28.75
CA ALA A 455 -9.76 -20.56 -28.67
C ALA A 455 -11.18 -19.96 -28.63
N GLU A 456 -11.40 -18.89 -27.86
CA GLU A 456 -12.67 -18.16 -27.82
C GLU A 456 -13.00 -17.50 -29.16
N GLY A 457 -12.00 -16.91 -29.83
CA GLY A 457 -12.15 -16.34 -31.18
C GLY A 457 -12.60 -17.38 -32.19
N LYS A 458 -11.97 -18.57 -32.20
CA LYS A 458 -12.42 -19.71 -33.02
C LYS A 458 -13.86 -20.10 -32.70
N ARG A 459 -14.22 -20.23 -31.41
CA ARG A 459 -15.60 -20.57 -31.00
C ARG A 459 -16.63 -19.54 -31.47
N ARG A 460 -16.33 -18.24 -31.36
CA ARG A 460 -17.21 -17.16 -31.84
C ARG A 460 -17.37 -17.19 -33.36
N LEU A 461 -16.29 -17.47 -34.09
CA LEU A 461 -16.34 -17.63 -35.54
C LEU A 461 -17.22 -18.82 -35.93
N PHE A 462 -17.03 -19.99 -35.31
CA PHE A 462 -17.88 -21.16 -35.55
C PHE A 462 -19.35 -20.90 -35.20
N ALA A 463 -19.63 -20.18 -34.11
CA ALA A 463 -21.00 -19.80 -33.75
C ALA A 463 -21.65 -18.89 -34.80
N ARG A 464 -20.90 -17.90 -35.33
CA ARG A 464 -21.37 -17.02 -36.42
C ARG A 464 -21.61 -17.80 -37.72
N ILE A 465 -20.71 -18.72 -38.08
CA ILE A 465 -20.88 -19.58 -39.26
C ILE A 465 -22.15 -20.43 -39.09
N ARG A 466 -22.32 -21.10 -37.95
CA ARG A 466 -23.51 -21.92 -37.67
C ARG A 466 -24.81 -21.11 -37.75
N HIS A 467 -24.83 -19.90 -37.19
CA HIS A 467 -25.99 -19.01 -37.25
C HIS A 467 -26.28 -18.53 -38.68
N SER A 468 -25.23 -18.27 -39.48
CA SER A 468 -25.40 -17.90 -40.90
C SER A 468 -25.98 -19.05 -41.72
N TYR A 469 -25.48 -20.28 -41.52
CA TYR A 469 -26.01 -21.49 -42.18
C TYR A 469 -27.46 -21.77 -41.80
N SER A 470 -27.84 -21.68 -40.51
CA SER A 470 -29.24 -21.88 -40.10
C SER A 470 -30.18 -20.83 -40.68
N SER A 471 -29.73 -19.57 -40.77
CA SER A 471 -30.53 -18.49 -41.38
C SER A 471 -30.68 -18.62 -42.90
N HIS A 472 -29.67 -19.19 -43.58
CA HIS A 472 -29.75 -19.49 -45.01
C HIS A 472 -30.62 -20.72 -45.31
N SER A 473 -30.60 -21.76 -44.48
CA SER A 473 -31.46 -22.93 -44.69
C SER A 473 -32.94 -22.59 -44.48
N GLN A 474 -33.28 -21.76 -43.48
CA GLN A 474 -34.65 -21.28 -43.28
C GLN A 474 -35.17 -20.43 -44.45
N LYS A 475 -34.32 -19.59 -45.06
CA LYS A 475 -34.68 -18.83 -46.27
C LYS A 475 -34.87 -19.72 -47.51
N TYR A 476 -34.12 -20.81 -47.61
CA TYR A 476 -34.27 -21.77 -48.71
C TYR A 476 -35.53 -22.63 -48.56
N GLU A 477 -35.91 -22.98 -47.34
CA GLU A 477 -37.18 -23.69 -47.07
C GLU A 477 -38.40 -22.78 -47.23
N SER A 478 -38.31 -21.48 -46.91
CA SER A 478 -39.42 -20.55 -47.10
C SER A 478 -39.68 -20.17 -48.57
N ASN A 479 -38.69 -20.33 -49.46
CA ASN A 479 -38.82 -20.07 -50.90
C ASN A 479 -39.25 -21.31 -51.71
N LYS A 480 -39.50 -22.45 -51.05
CA LYS A 480 -39.95 -23.70 -51.68
C LYS A 480 -41.47 -23.91 -51.60
N PHE A 481 -42.23 -22.94 -51.12
CA PHE A 481 -43.68 -22.96 -51.04
C PHE A 481 -44.31 -21.85 -51.88
#